data_AF-A0A2A4WGY9-F1
#
_entry.id   AF-A0A2A4WGY9-F1
#
_cell.length_a   1.000
_cell.length_b   1.000
_cell.length_c   1.000
_cell.angle_alpha   90.00
_cell.angle_beta   90.00
_cell.angle_gamma   90.00
#
_symmetry.space_group_name_H-M   'P 1'
#
loop_
_entity.id
_entity.type
_entity.pdbx_description
1 polymer ?
#
loop_
_entity_poly.entity_id
_entity_poly.type
_entity_poly.pdbx_seq_one_letter_code
_entity_poly.pdbx_strand_id
1 'polypeptide(L)'
;MKTSKFKNSNKLNFANKQQGAALFVSLIMLVALTVIGLAASQRSQMQERMAGNVHIRNLAFNAAESALGGFATEANSGDRINDANHILYQIRTAGALGPFCYDSQGVRGDCGTLWLDSGNAIEAKASATVIDDCNVVMCAGFSVGGNSGGQIGCRIIEIDGTGTVGNQSVTNNFWVYEVTACSG
;
A
#
# COMPACT_ATOMS: atom_id res chain seq x y z
N MET A 1 17.05 -43.25 100.43
CA MET A 1 15.64 -42.83 100.64
C MET A 1 15.24 -41.83 99.54
N LYS A 2 14.29 -42.23 98.68
CA LYS A 2 13.37 -41.43 97.81
C LYS A 2 13.89 -40.37 96.80
N THR A 3 13.90 -40.80 95.52
CA THR A 3 13.20 -40.27 94.31
C THR A 3 12.79 -38.79 94.18
N SER A 4 13.06 -38.17 93.00
CA SER A 4 12.04 -37.59 92.07
C SER A 4 12.72 -37.06 90.78
N LYS A 5 12.39 -37.60 89.59
CA LYS A 5 11.42 -37.18 88.53
C LYS A 5 11.90 -36.00 87.65
N PHE A 6 12.26 -36.22 86.38
CA PHE A 6 11.44 -36.26 85.14
C PHE A 6 10.85 -34.91 84.65
N LYS A 7 11.43 -34.42 83.52
CA LYS A 7 10.78 -34.06 82.23
C LYS A 7 9.85 -32.83 82.12
N ASN A 8 10.19 -31.94 81.18
CA ASN A 8 9.23 -31.25 80.28
C ASN A 8 10.00 -30.74 79.03
N SER A 9 9.89 -31.24 77.79
CA SER A 9 8.76 -31.53 76.88
C SER A 9 7.99 -30.33 76.35
N ASN A 10 8.66 -29.45 75.60
CA ASN A 10 7.98 -28.62 74.58
C ASN A 10 8.35 -29.11 73.18
N LYS A 11 7.80 -30.27 72.81
CA LYS A 11 7.67 -30.67 71.41
C LYS A 11 6.19 -30.65 71.04
N LEU A 12 5.91 -29.87 69.99
CA LEU A 12 4.89 -30.03 68.95
C LEU A 12 3.49 -29.48 69.26
N ASN A 13 3.10 -28.50 68.44
CA ASN A 13 1.84 -28.63 67.72
C ASN A 13 2.11 -28.37 66.23
N PHE A 14 2.17 -29.46 65.46
CA PHE A 14 2.16 -29.43 64.00
C PHE A 14 0.74 -29.16 63.50
N ALA A 15 0.69 -28.55 62.33
CA ALA A 15 -0.34 -28.80 61.32
C ALA A 15 -1.78 -28.49 61.77
N ASN A 16 -2.17 -27.22 61.61
CA ASN A 16 -3.53 -26.97 61.16
C ASN A 16 -3.68 -27.60 59.76
N LYS A 17 -4.32 -28.77 59.72
CA LYS A 17 -4.78 -29.45 58.50
C LYS A 17 -5.86 -28.60 57.82
N GLN A 18 -5.46 -27.61 57.03
CA GLN A 18 -6.34 -27.09 55.97
C GLN A 18 -6.21 -27.99 54.73
N GLN A 19 -6.74 -29.21 54.82
CA GLN A 19 -6.67 -30.21 53.73
C GLN A 19 -7.74 -30.02 52.63
N GLY A 20 -8.52 -28.93 52.65
CA GLY A 20 -9.50 -28.63 51.60
C GLY A 20 -9.26 -27.32 50.83
N ALA A 21 -8.66 -26.32 51.46
CA ALA A 21 -8.54 -24.97 50.87
C ALA A 21 -7.49 -24.89 49.76
N ALA A 22 -6.42 -25.69 49.81
CA ALA A 22 -5.34 -25.66 48.83
C ALA A 22 -5.81 -26.02 47.40
N LEU A 23 -6.73 -26.98 47.28
CA LEU A 23 -7.26 -27.42 45.99
C LEU A 23 -8.22 -26.39 45.37
N PHE A 24 -8.97 -25.68 46.21
CA PHE A 24 -9.87 -24.63 45.75
C PHE A 24 -9.10 -23.38 45.29
N VAL A 25 -8.09 -22.98 46.06
CA VAL A 25 -7.21 -21.86 45.72
C VAL A 25 -6.41 -22.16 44.44
N SER A 26 -5.89 -23.38 44.27
CA SER A 26 -5.17 -23.75 43.05
C SER A 26 -6.07 -23.75 41.80
N LEU A 27 -7.33 -24.19 41.91
CA LEU A 27 -8.29 -24.12 40.82
C LEU A 27 -8.60 -22.67 40.42
N ILE A 28 -8.82 -21.79 41.40
CA ILE A 28 -9.06 -20.37 41.13
C ILE A 28 -7.82 -19.73 40.46
N MET A 29 -6.62 -20.06 40.95
CA MET A 29 -5.37 -19.55 40.36
C MET A 29 -5.18 -20.06 38.93
N LEU A 30 -5.48 -21.33 38.65
CA LEU A 30 -5.41 -21.93 37.32
C LEU A 30 -6.38 -21.24 36.35
N VAL A 31 -7.62 -21.00 36.78
CA VAL A 31 -8.65 -20.30 36.00
C VAL A 31 -8.26 -18.84 35.75
N ALA A 32 -7.74 -18.15 36.78
CA ALA A 32 -7.26 -16.78 36.64
C ALA A 32 -6.11 -16.68 35.60
N LEU A 33 -5.12 -17.58 35.67
CA LEU A 33 -4.00 -17.61 34.72
C LEU A 33 -4.45 -17.93 33.28
N THR A 34 -5.42 -18.82 33.10
CA THR A 34 -5.96 -19.15 31.77
C THR A 34 -6.72 -17.98 31.14
N VAL A 35 -7.53 -17.26 31.91
CA VAL A 35 -8.24 -16.06 31.41
C VAL A 35 -7.26 -14.96 31.02
N ILE A 36 -6.21 -14.74 31.82
CA ILE A 36 -5.14 -13.78 31.51
C ILE A 36 -4.39 -14.20 30.23
N GLY A 37 -4.09 -15.49 30.06
CA GLY A 37 -3.46 -16.03 28.86
C GLY A 37 -4.29 -15.83 27.58
N LEU A 38 -5.61 -16.06 27.66
CA LEU A 38 -6.52 -15.83 26.53
C LEU A 38 -6.65 -14.34 26.17
N ALA A 39 -6.75 -13.46 27.18
CA ALA A 39 -6.82 -12.02 26.96
C ALA A 39 -5.53 -11.45 26.34
N ALA A 40 -4.37 -12.02 26.66
CA ALA A 40 -3.11 -11.66 26.01
C ALA A 40 -3.07 -12.11 24.53
N SER A 41 -3.62 -13.30 24.22
CA SER A 41 -3.66 -13.86 22.85
C SER A 41 -4.55 -13.05 21.89
N GLN A 42 -5.64 -12.43 22.39
CA GLN A 42 -6.54 -11.60 21.57
C GLN A 42 -5.86 -10.35 20.99
N ARG A 43 -4.86 -9.78 21.67
CA ARG A 43 -4.14 -8.59 21.16
C ARG A 43 -3.28 -8.93 19.93
N SER A 44 -2.67 -10.12 19.92
CA SER A 44 -1.83 -10.58 18.82
C SER A 44 -2.62 -10.72 17.51
N GLN A 45 -3.87 -11.19 17.58
CA GLN A 45 -4.71 -11.35 16.37
C GLN A 45 -5.08 -10.01 15.71
N MET A 46 -5.31 -8.95 16.48
CA MET A 46 -5.59 -7.62 15.92
C MET A 46 -4.35 -6.99 15.27
N GLN A 47 -3.19 -7.16 15.89
CA GLN A 47 -1.93 -6.67 15.34
C GLN A 47 -1.55 -7.41 14.05
N GLU A 48 -1.81 -8.72 13.99
CA GLU A 48 -1.59 -9.53 12.79
C GLU A 48 -2.46 -9.07 11.60
N ARG A 49 -3.76 -8.79 11.83
CA ARG A 49 -4.64 -8.25 10.78
C ARG A 49 -4.25 -6.85 10.32
N MET A 50 -3.78 -6.00 11.23
CA MET A 50 -3.26 -4.67 10.88
C MET A 50 -1.99 -4.78 10.04
N ALA A 51 -1.06 -5.66 10.41
CA ALA A 51 0.14 -5.94 9.64
C ALA A 51 -0.18 -6.48 8.23
N GLY A 52 -1.15 -7.41 8.14
CA GLY A 52 -1.62 -7.94 6.85
C GLY A 52 -2.24 -6.86 5.96
N ASN A 53 -3.10 -6.00 6.51
CA ASN A 53 -3.71 -4.91 5.73
C ASN A 53 -2.67 -3.87 5.25
N VAL A 54 -1.70 -3.52 6.09
CA VAL A 54 -0.60 -2.62 5.69
C VAL A 54 0.23 -3.26 4.58
N HIS A 55 0.52 -4.56 4.68
CA HIS A 55 1.26 -5.28 3.64
C HIS A 55 0.51 -5.28 2.29
N ILE A 56 -0.79 -5.58 2.28
CA ILE A 56 -1.62 -5.55 1.06
C ILE A 56 -1.65 -4.14 0.45
N ARG A 57 -1.76 -3.10 1.28
CA ARG A 57 -1.72 -1.70 0.82
C ARG A 57 -0.37 -1.33 0.21
N ASN A 58 0.73 -1.76 0.82
CA ASN A 58 2.06 -1.52 0.26
C ASN A 58 2.26 -2.25 -1.08
N LEU A 59 1.70 -3.45 -1.23
CA LEU A 59 1.74 -4.18 -2.49
C LEU A 59 0.95 -3.45 -3.59
N ALA A 60 -0.26 -2.98 -3.27
CA ALA A 60 -1.06 -2.15 -4.17
C ALA A 60 -0.34 -0.84 -4.53
N PHE A 61 0.35 -0.21 -3.58
CA PHE A 61 1.16 0.98 -3.84
C PHE A 61 2.33 0.67 -4.81
N ASN A 62 3.07 -0.41 -4.58
CA ASN A 62 4.15 -0.82 -5.50
C ASN A 62 3.63 -1.14 -6.91
N ALA A 63 2.42 -1.70 -7.02
CA ALA A 63 1.79 -1.94 -8.31
C ALA A 63 1.39 -0.63 -9.01
N ALA A 64 0.87 0.36 -8.28
CA ALA A 64 0.59 1.70 -8.80
C ALA A 64 1.87 2.36 -9.35
N GLU A 65 2.96 2.32 -8.59
CA GLU A 65 4.26 2.83 -9.01
C GLU A 65 4.84 2.06 -10.21
N SER A 66 4.59 0.76 -10.30
CA SER A 66 5.00 -0.04 -11.46
C SER A 66 4.24 0.39 -12.73
N ALA A 67 2.96 0.73 -12.60
CA ALA A 67 2.17 1.27 -13.72
C ALA A 67 2.69 2.63 -14.18
N LEU A 68 2.99 3.53 -13.24
CA LEU A 68 3.61 4.84 -13.54
C LEU A 68 5.00 4.67 -14.17
N GLY A 69 5.79 3.72 -13.69
CA GLY A 69 7.08 3.36 -14.26
C GLY A 69 6.95 2.86 -15.70
N GLY A 70 6.04 1.92 -15.95
CA GLY A 70 5.73 1.42 -17.29
C GLY A 70 5.33 2.55 -18.24
N PHE A 71 4.41 3.42 -17.80
CA PHE A 71 4.02 4.63 -18.53
C PHE A 71 5.22 5.49 -18.90
N ALA A 72 6.06 5.81 -17.92
CA ALA A 72 7.23 6.65 -18.15
C ALA A 72 8.22 6.00 -19.11
N THR A 73 8.46 4.68 -19.01
CA THR A 73 9.35 3.98 -19.94
C THR A 73 8.80 3.99 -21.37
N GLU A 74 7.50 3.75 -21.55
CA GLU A 74 6.87 3.81 -22.87
C GLU A 74 6.98 5.23 -23.44
N ALA A 75 6.65 6.25 -22.64
CA ALA A 75 6.73 7.65 -23.04
C ALA A 75 8.16 8.09 -23.44
N ASN A 76 9.19 7.52 -22.80
CA ASN A 76 10.60 7.81 -23.10
C ASN A 76 11.19 6.94 -24.22
N SER A 77 10.51 5.84 -24.62
CA SER A 77 11.05 4.87 -25.58
C SER A 77 10.88 5.28 -27.06
N GLY A 78 10.03 6.26 -27.37
CA GLY A 78 9.67 6.61 -28.74
C GLY A 78 10.14 8.00 -29.19
N ASP A 79 10.70 8.06 -30.41
CA ASP A 79 10.85 9.27 -31.21
C ASP A 79 9.82 9.27 -32.35
N ARG A 80 8.54 9.54 -32.06
CA ARG A 80 7.50 9.43 -33.08
C ARG A 80 6.37 10.44 -32.88
N ILE A 81 6.58 11.64 -33.40
CA ILE A 81 5.52 12.66 -33.61
C ILE A 81 4.33 12.09 -34.43
N ASN A 82 4.49 10.96 -35.13
CA ASN A 82 3.49 10.38 -36.04
C ASN A 82 3.12 8.91 -35.76
N ASP A 83 3.46 8.32 -34.60
CA ASP A 83 3.00 6.96 -34.30
C ASP A 83 1.66 6.99 -33.56
N ALA A 84 0.61 6.60 -34.27
CA ALA A 84 -0.75 6.55 -33.74
C ALA A 84 -0.89 5.73 -32.45
N ASN A 85 -0.01 4.74 -32.27
CA ASN A 85 -0.07 3.82 -31.13
C ASN A 85 0.81 4.28 -29.96
N HIS A 86 1.62 5.33 -30.11
CA HIS A 86 2.46 5.83 -29.03
C HIS A 86 1.66 6.63 -27.99
N ILE A 87 2.00 6.44 -26.71
CA ILE A 87 1.29 7.04 -25.58
C ILE A 87 1.16 8.57 -25.67
N LEU A 88 2.26 9.26 -26.00
CA LEU A 88 2.27 10.72 -26.13
C LEU A 88 1.45 11.22 -27.32
N TYR A 89 1.40 10.47 -28.43
CA TYR A 89 0.59 10.86 -29.59
C TYR A 89 -0.90 10.76 -29.27
N GLN A 90 -1.31 9.70 -28.59
CA GLN A 90 -2.71 9.50 -28.19
C GLN A 90 -3.15 10.58 -27.18
N ILE A 91 -2.31 10.92 -26.19
CA ILE A 91 -2.62 12.00 -25.25
C ILE A 91 -2.74 13.35 -25.98
N ARG A 92 -1.86 13.62 -26.97
CA ARG A 92 -1.91 14.85 -27.76
C ARG A 92 -3.22 14.98 -28.55
N THR A 93 -3.68 13.88 -29.14
CA THR A 93 -4.84 13.87 -30.06
C THR A 93 -6.18 13.68 -29.36
N ALA A 94 -6.25 12.86 -28.31
CA ALA A 94 -7.48 12.55 -27.59
C ALA A 94 -7.68 13.40 -26.32
N GLY A 95 -6.62 13.99 -25.75
CA GLY A 95 -6.68 14.77 -24.50
C GLY A 95 -6.86 13.91 -23.24
N ALA A 96 -7.09 12.60 -23.39
CA ALA A 96 -7.12 11.62 -22.32
C ALA A 96 -6.73 10.25 -22.87
N LEU A 97 -6.18 9.40 -22.01
CA LEU A 97 -5.75 8.05 -22.34
C LEU A 97 -6.07 7.08 -21.20
N GLY A 98 -6.59 5.91 -21.57
CA GLY A 98 -6.79 4.77 -20.67
C GLY A 98 -8.24 4.52 -20.26
N PRO A 99 -8.46 3.57 -19.33
CA PRO A 99 -7.44 2.86 -18.54
C PRO A 99 -6.69 1.76 -19.31
N PHE A 100 -5.36 1.68 -19.14
CA PHE A 100 -4.51 0.58 -19.63
C PHE A 100 -3.71 0.00 -18.47
N CYS A 101 -3.25 -1.24 -18.63
CA CYS A 101 -2.51 -1.96 -17.62
C CYS A 101 -1.11 -2.31 -18.11
N TYR A 102 -0.20 -2.57 -17.16
CA TYR A 102 1.17 -3.00 -17.43
C TYR A 102 1.45 -4.37 -16.83
N ASP A 103 2.18 -5.20 -17.57
CA ASP A 103 2.69 -6.48 -17.06
C ASP A 103 4.03 -6.34 -16.34
N SER A 104 4.55 -7.46 -15.83
CA SER A 104 5.87 -7.55 -15.21
C SER A 104 7.04 -7.14 -16.11
N GLN A 105 6.84 -7.08 -17.42
CA GLN A 105 7.85 -6.69 -18.41
C GLN A 105 7.69 -5.21 -18.84
N GLY A 106 6.70 -4.50 -18.29
CA GLY A 106 6.41 -3.11 -18.64
C GLY A 106 5.69 -2.96 -19.99
N VAL A 107 5.07 -4.01 -20.51
CA VAL A 107 4.28 -3.95 -21.74
C VAL A 107 2.86 -3.47 -21.43
N ARG A 108 2.37 -2.50 -22.21
CA ARG A 108 1.01 -1.99 -22.11
C ARG A 108 -0.01 -2.95 -22.73
N GLY A 109 -1.15 -3.15 -22.08
CA GLY A 109 -2.30 -3.86 -22.62
C GLY A 109 -3.63 -3.50 -21.94
N ASP A 110 -4.67 -4.29 -22.21
CA ASP A 110 -6.01 -4.07 -21.67
C ASP A 110 -6.12 -4.57 -20.22
N CYS A 111 -6.72 -3.74 -19.36
CA CYS A 111 -7.01 -4.10 -17.98
C CYS A 111 -8.03 -5.25 -17.88
N GLY A 112 -7.96 -6.02 -16.79
CA GLY A 112 -8.75 -7.22 -16.53
C GLY A 112 -8.17 -8.50 -17.16
N THR A 113 -7.25 -8.38 -18.13
CA THR A 113 -6.55 -9.51 -18.74
C THR A 113 -5.05 -9.52 -18.47
N LEU A 114 -4.49 -8.35 -18.15
CA LEU A 114 -3.08 -8.15 -17.91
C LEU A 114 -2.81 -7.92 -16.42
N TRP A 115 -1.82 -8.63 -15.90
CA TRP A 115 -1.49 -8.65 -14.47
C TRP A 115 0.02 -8.45 -14.27
N LEU A 116 0.37 -7.77 -13.19
CA LEU A 116 1.77 -7.55 -12.81
C LEU A 116 2.41 -8.83 -12.27
N ASP A 117 1.58 -9.70 -11.68
CA ASP A 117 1.97 -11.00 -11.16
C ASP A 117 1.43 -12.16 -12.01
N SER A 118 2.08 -13.32 -11.92
CA SER A 118 1.63 -14.52 -12.62
C SER A 118 0.37 -15.16 -12.01
N GLY A 119 -0.05 -14.72 -10.83
CA GLY A 119 -1.21 -15.22 -10.10
C GLY A 119 -2.52 -14.46 -10.38
N ASN A 120 -2.48 -13.44 -11.25
CA ASN A 120 -3.62 -12.57 -11.56
C ASN A 120 -4.24 -11.91 -10.32
N ALA A 121 -3.42 -11.60 -9.32
CA ALA A 121 -3.86 -11.02 -8.06
C ALA A 121 -3.55 -9.52 -7.96
N ILE A 122 -2.61 -9.03 -8.78
CA ILE A 122 -2.08 -7.68 -8.73
C ILE A 122 -2.25 -7.03 -10.11
N GLU A 123 -3.12 -6.04 -10.18
CA GLU A 123 -3.32 -5.24 -11.38
C GLU A 123 -2.62 -3.88 -11.24
N ALA A 124 -1.89 -3.48 -12.27
CA ALA A 124 -1.16 -2.22 -12.34
C ALA A 124 -1.73 -1.39 -13.50
N LYS A 125 -2.63 -0.45 -13.19
CA LYS A 125 -3.38 0.37 -14.14
C LYS A 125 -2.82 1.78 -14.20
N ALA A 126 -2.77 2.37 -15.38
CA ALA A 126 -2.47 3.78 -15.58
C ALA A 126 -3.51 4.45 -16.49
N SER A 127 -3.75 5.74 -16.23
CA SER A 127 -4.53 6.62 -17.09
C SER A 127 -3.90 8.01 -17.10
N ALA A 128 -4.04 8.73 -18.20
CA ALA A 128 -3.52 10.09 -18.33
C ALA A 128 -4.62 11.02 -18.81
N THR A 129 -4.68 12.23 -18.28
CA THR A 129 -5.66 13.25 -18.65
C THR A 129 -4.98 14.61 -18.77
N VAL A 130 -5.37 15.38 -19.79
CA VAL A 130 -4.94 16.76 -19.96
C VAL A 130 -5.86 17.65 -19.12
N ILE A 131 -5.30 18.35 -18.15
CA ILE A 131 -6.07 19.20 -17.22
C ILE A 131 -6.12 20.64 -17.71
N ASP A 132 -5.01 21.10 -18.25
CA ASP A 132 -4.89 22.42 -18.82
C ASP A 132 -4.11 22.30 -20.12
N ASP A 133 -4.64 22.91 -21.17
CA ASP A 133 -4.00 22.92 -22.48
C ASP A 133 -3.65 24.36 -22.84
N CYS A 134 -2.48 24.54 -23.46
CA CYS A 134 -2.07 25.84 -23.95
C CYS A 134 -1.98 26.94 -22.86
N ASN A 135 -1.48 26.61 -21.67
CA ASN A 135 -1.22 27.62 -20.64
C ASN A 135 0.04 28.44 -20.96
N VAL A 136 -0.14 29.65 -21.51
CA VAL A 136 0.96 30.56 -21.91
C VAL A 136 1.69 31.21 -20.72
N VAL A 137 1.12 31.17 -19.52
CA VAL A 137 1.70 31.78 -18.31
C VAL A 137 2.70 30.83 -17.64
N MET A 138 2.43 29.53 -17.68
CA MET A 138 3.27 28.49 -17.06
C MET A 138 4.51 28.14 -17.88
N CYS A 139 4.61 28.61 -19.13
CA CYS A 139 5.66 28.25 -20.09
C CYS A 139 6.82 29.25 -20.14
N ALA A 140 7.42 29.55 -18.98
CA ALA A 140 8.53 30.52 -18.89
C ALA A 140 9.80 29.98 -19.56
N GLY A 141 10.32 30.68 -20.57
CA GLY A 141 11.65 30.43 -21.16
C GLY A 141 11.67 29.83 -22.57
N PHE A 142 10.51 29.50 -23.15
CA PHE A 142 10.40 29.04 -24.54
C PHE A 142 9.85 30.14 -25.44
N SER A 143 10.46 30.37 -26.60
CA SER A 143 10.03 31.36 -27.59
C SER A 143 10.07 30.75 -28.99
N VAL A 144 9.00 30.97 -29.77
CA VAL A 144 9.00 30.71 -31.21
C VAL A 144 9.68 31.92 -31.86
N GLY A 145 10.79 31.69 -32.57
CA GLY A 145 11.47 32.72 -33.36
C GLY A 145 10.45 33.49 -34.22
N GLY A 146 10.62 34.81 -34.30
CA GLY A 146 9.57 35.80 -34.59
C GLY A 146 8.98 35.85 -36.01
N ASN A 147 8.50 34.73 -36.57
CA ASN A 147 7.77 34.69 -37.84
C ASN A 147 6.63 33.66 -37.90
N SER A 148 6.14 33.18 -36.76
CA SER A 148 5.03 32.23 -36.70
C SER A 148 3.86 32.87 -35.97
N GLY A 149 2.68 32.92 -36.59
CA GLY A 149 1.44 33.39 -35.95
C GLY A 149 0.90 32.46 -34.84
N GLY A 150 1.72 31.55 -34.32
CA GLY A 150 1.35 30.60 -33.27
C GLY A 150 1.93 31.01 -31.92
N GLN A 151 1.16 30.84 -30.85
CA GLN A 151 1.64 31.01 -29.48
C GLN A 151 2.20 29.67 -28.95
N ILE A 152 3.21 29.70 -28.07
CA ILE A 152 3.61 28.50 -27.31
C ILE A 152 2.89 28.54 -25.97
N GLY A 153 2.33 27.41 -25.56
CA GLY A 153 1.78 27.21 -24.22
C GLY A 153 2.29 25.92 -23.61
N CYS A 154 2.06 25.77 -22.31
CA CYS A 154 2.35 24.53 -21.59
C CYS A 154 1.05 23.75 -21.41
N ARG A 155 1.12 22.46 -21.71
CA ARG A 155 0.06 21.50 -21.42
C ARG A 155 0.38 20.79 -20.12
N ILE A 156 -0.59 20.73 -19.21
CA ILE A 156 -0.48 20.00 -17.94
C ILE A 156 -1.22 18.68 -18.10
N ILE A 157 -0.52 17.58 -17.82
CA ILE A 157 -1.04 16.23 -17.90
C ILE A 157 -0.98 15.63 -16.49
N GLU A 158 -2.11 15.17 -15.98
CA GLU A 158 -2.17 14.31 -14.79
C GLU A 158 -2.19 12.85 -15.23
N ILE A 159 -1.35 12.06 -14.59
CA ILE A 159 -1.22 10.62 -14.81
C ILE A 159 -1.55 9.94 -13.50
N ASP A 160 -2.59 9.11 -13.52
CA ASP A 160 -3.03 8.32 -12.39
C ASP A 160 -2.51 6.90 -12.53
N GLY A 161 -1.68 6.47 -11.60
CA GLY A 161 -1.29 5.07 -11.41
C GLY A 161 -2.17 4.45 -10.33
N THR A 162 -2.90 3.39 -10.67
CA THR A 162 -3.73 2.64 -9.73
C THR A 162 -3.26 1.21 -9.64
N GLY A 163 -2.87 0.78 -8.44
CA GLY A 163 -2.57 -0.61 -8.15
C GLY A 163 -3.70 -1.26 -7.38
N THR A 164 -4.15 -2.43 -7.82
CA THR A 164 -5.25 -3.17 -7.20
C THR A 164 -4.77 -4.56 -6.78
N VAL A 165 -5.00 -4.89 -5.50
CA VAL A 165 -4.68 -6.20 -4.92
C VAL A 165 -5.92 -6.72 -4.19
N GLY A 166 -6.60 -7.69 -4.80
CA GLY A 166 -7.90 -8.17 -4.31
C GLY A 166 -8.92 -7.03 -4.22
N ASN A 167 -9.43 -6.75 -3.01
CA ASN A 167 -10.42 -5.69 -2.76
C ASN A 167 -9.81 -4.37 -2.31
N GLN A 168 -8.49 -4.23 -2.30
CA GLN A 168 -7.81 -3.00 -1.95
C GLN A 168 -7.25 -2.35 -3.22
N SER A 169 -7.48 -1.05 -3.37
CA SER A 169 -6.93 -0.26 -4.46
C SER A 169 -6.25 0.98 -3.89
N VAL A 170 -5.09 1.31 -4.46
CA VAL A 170 -4.33 2.51 -4.12
C VAL A 170 -4.06 3.25 -5.41
N THR A 171 -4.27 4.57 -5.40
CA THR A 171 -4.03 5.44 -6.55
C THR A 171 -3.01 6.51 -6.17
N ASN A 172 -2.01 6.69 -7.02
CA ASN A 172 -1.01 7.75 -6.95
C ASN A 172 -1.13 8.61 -8.20
N ASN A 173 -1.00 9.92 -8.06
CA ASN A 173 -1.00 10.84 -9.19
C ASN A 173 0.39 11.42 -9.44
N PHE A 174 0.68 11.64 -10.72
CA PHE A 174 1.92 12.22 -11.21
C PHE A 174 1.60 13.29 -12.26
N TRP A 175 2.30 14.42 -12.19
CA TRP A 175 2.02 15.59 -13.02
C TRP A 175 3.18 15.83 -13.97
N VAL A 176 2.85 16.04 -15.25
CA VAL A 176 3.82 16.33 -16.30
C VAL A 176 3.43 17.61 -17.01
N TYR A 177 4.44 18.39 -17.39
CA TYR A 177 4.28 19.53 -18.28
C TYR A 177 4.92 19.21 -19.63
N GLU A 178 4.18 19.45 -20.71
CA GLU A 178 4.67 19.37 -22.09
C GLU A 178 4.59 20.75 -22.73
N VAL A 179 5.62 21.16 -23.46
CA VAL A 179 5.57 22.38 -24.26
C VAL A 179 4.79 22.08 -25.55
N THR A 180 3.70 22.81 -25.78
CA THR A 180 2.81 22.61 -26.94
C THR A 180 2.62 23.91 -27.73
N ALA A 181 2.29 23.77 -29.01
CA ALA A 181 1.87 24.89 -29.84
C ALA A 181 0.38 25.15 -29.61
N CYS A 182 0.04 26.40 -29.36
CA CYS A 182 -1.32 26.89 -29.26
C CYS A 182 -1.80 27.37 -30.64
N SER A 183 -2.98 26.92 -31.06
CA SER A 183 -3.72 27.63 -32.09
C SER A 183 -4.27 28.92 -31.47
N GLY A 184 -3.66 30.05 -31.79
CA GLY A 184 -4.20 31.38 -31.48
C GLY A 184 -5.36 31.76 -32.38
#